data_AF-A0AAN8VHA3-F1
#
_entry.id   AF-A0AAN8VHA3-F1
#
_cell.length_a   1.000
_cell.length_b   1.000
_cell.length_c   1.000
_cell.angle_alpha   90.00
_cell.angle_beta   90.00
_cell.angle_gamma   90.00
#
_symmetry.space_group_name_H-M   'P 1'
#
loop_
_entity.id
_entity.type
_entity.pdbx_description
1 polymer ?
#
loop_
_entity_poly.entity_id
_entity_poly.type
_entity_poly.pdbx_seq_one_letter_code
_entity_poly.pdbx_strand_id
1 'polypeptide(L)'
;MQIVKSTLQANPNNSVIGFKDNSRVPVKQLQPILPGSTCQLETSARDLDILFTAETLNFPCAVAPYPGAETGAGGRIRDTHATGRGSFVVAATAGYCVGNLNIEGSYAPWDDPSFVYPTNLASPLQILIDARNGASDYGNKFGEPLIQGYTRTFGMRLPSGERR
;
A
#
# COMPACT_ATOMS: atom_id res chain seq x y z
N MET A 1 9.74 -19.94 -4.21
CA MET A 1 10.45 -18.99 -3.33
C MET A 1 11.96 -18.94 -3.53
N GLN A 2 12.65 -20.02 -3.92
CA GLN A 2 14.11 -20.05 -4.06
C GLN A 2 14.70 -18.90 -4.89
N ILE A 3 14.08 -18.54 -6.02
CA ILE A 3 14.49 -17.42 -6.90
C ILE A 3 14.43 -16.07 -6.17
N VAL A 4 13.42 -15.86 -5.32
CA VAL A 4 13.33 -14.63 -4.51
C VAL A 4 14.40 -14.69 -3.41
N LYS A 5 14.67 -15.85 -2.81
CA LYS A 5 15.72 -16.04 -1.78
C LYS A 5 17.13 -15.82 -2.28
N SER A 6 17.41 -16.13 -3.54
CA SER A 6 18.75 -15.96 -4.10
C SER A 6 19.17 -14.51 -4.26
N THR A 7 18.25 -13.53 -4.32
CA THR A 7 18.63 -12.10 -4.44
C THR A 7 19.37 -11.61 -3.20
N LEU A 8 18.94 -12.04 -2.01
CA LEU A 8 19.65 -11.78 -0.75
C LEU A 8 21.02 -12.46 -0.71
N GLN A 9 21.11 -13.71 -1.18
CA GLN A 9 22.38 -14.42 -1.22
C GLN A 9 23.38 -13.76 -2.17
N ALA A 10 22.89 -13.22 -3.30
CA ALA A 10 23.71 -12.50 -4.27
C ALA A 10 24.15 -11.12 -3.77
N ASN A 11 23.36 -10.47 -2.90
CA ASN A 11 23.71 -9.18 -2.30
C ASN A 11 23.22 -9.09 -0.83
N PRO A 12 24.04 -9.51 0.14
CA PRO A 12 23.65 -9.56 1.55
C PRO A 12 23.82 -8.21 2.28
N ASN A 13 24.34 -7.17 1.61
CA ASN A 13 24.76 -5.94 2.28
C ASN A 13 23.59 -5.21 2.97
N ASN A 14 23.80 -4.78 4.22
CA ASN A 14 22.87 -4.05 5.08
C ASN A 14 21.57 -4.77 5.49
N SER A 15 21.34 -6.02 5.09
CA SER A 15 20.18 -6.79 5.54
C SER A 15 20.52 -7.62 6.78
N VAL A 16 19.94 -7.25 7.93
CA VAL A 16 20.11 -8.02 9.19
C VAL A 16 19.26 -9.30 9.15
N ILE A 17 18.14 -9.28 8.43
CA ILE A 17 17.30 -10.46 8.20
C ILE A 17 16.77 -10.42 6.75
N GLY A 18 17.00 -11.46 5.97
CA GLY A 18 16.37 -11.59 4.66
C GLY A 18 15.03 -12.31 4.74
N PHE A 19 14.05 -11.86 3.95
CA PHE A 19 12.61 -12.16 4.15
C PHE A 19 12.00 -11.52 5.40
N LYS A 20 12.75 -10.60 6.05
CA LYS A 20 12.31 -9.63 7.06
C LYS A 20 13.20 -8.38 6.93
N ASP A 21 13.05 -7.70 5.81
CA ASP A 21 13.87 -6.56 5.33
C ASP A 21 14.09 -5.50 6.41
N ASN A 22 15.30 -4.95 6.50
CA ASN A 22 15.69 -3.91 7.46
C ASN A 22 17.05 -3.29 7.11
N SER A 23 17.11 -1.98 6.88
CA SER A 23 18.37 -1.20 6.78
C SER A 23 18.51 -0.24 7.97
N ARG A 24 19.61 -0.30 8.71
CA ARG A 24 19.86 0.56 9.89
C ARG A 24 20.13 2.00 9.47
N VAL A 25 19.37 2.93 10.03
CA VAL A 25 19.58 4.37 9.88
C VAL A 25 19.72 5.02 11.25
N PRO A 26 20.82 5.75 11.53
CA PRO A 26 20.93 6.54 12.73
C PRO A 26 19.99 7.73 12.63
N VAL A 27 19.06 7.83 13.58
CA VAL A 27 18.07 8.91 13.66
C VAL A 27 18.16 9.63 15.00
N LYS A 28 17.84 10.92 14.99
CA LYS A 28 17.60 11.70 16.20
C LYS A 28 16.10 11.77 16.43
N GLN A 29 15.62 11.09 17.45
CA GLN A 29 14.20 11.03 17.78
C GLN A 29 13.90 11.86 19.02
N LEU A 30 12.79 12.60 18.98
CA LEU A 30 12.23 13.30 20.12
C LEU A 30 11.37 12.31 20.94
N GLN A 31 11.68 12.12 22.21
CA GLN A 31 11.02 11.14 23.08
C GLN A 31 10.73 11.71 24.47
N PRO A 32 9.69 11.26 25.17
CA PRO A 32 9.47 11.61 26.56
C PRO A 32 10.57 11.04 27.45
N ILE A 33 11.07 11.84 28.40
CA ILE A 33 12.06 11.39 29.40
C ILE A 33 11.47 10.27 30.27
N LEU A 34 10.17 10.36 30.59
CA LEU A 34 9.41 9.40 31.40
C LEU A 34 8.12 9.02 30.66
N PRO A 35 8.15 7.96 29.82
CA PRO A 35 6.95 7.47 29.15
C PRO A 35 5.83 7.14 30.15
N GLY A 36 4.60 7.58 29.86
CA GLY A 36 3.43 7.34 30.72
C GLY A 36 3.20 8.40 31.80
N SER A 37 3.97 9.47 31.84
CA SER A 37 3.75 10.63 32.73
C SER A 37 4.01 11.94 32.00
N THR A 38 3.45 13.04 32.50
CA THR A 38 3.74 14.38 31.96
C THR A 38 5.21 14.71 32.20
N CYS A 39 5.99 14.81 31.12
CA CYS A 39 7.40 15.12 31.17
C CYS A 39 7.85 15.90 29.93
N GLN A 40 9.04 16.49 30.00
CA GLN A 40 9.66 17.13 28.86
C GLN A 40 10.08 16.07 27.81
N LEU A 41 10.09 16.48 26.54
CA LEU A 41 10.66 15.69 25.47
C LEU A 41 12.15 16.01 25.30
N GLU A 42 12.96 14.97 25.10
CA GLU A 42 14.39 15.07 24.81
C GLU A 42 14.72 14.45 23.46
N THR A 43 15.78 14.95 22.81
CA THR A 43 16.30 14.33 21.58
C THR A 43 17.32 13.26 21.95
N SER A 44 17.12 12.03 21.50
CA SER A 44 18.10 10.94 21.66
C SER A 44 18.53 10.39 20.31
N ALA A 45 19.81 10.00 20.21
CA ALA A 45 20.32 9.27 19.07
C ALA A 45 19.94 7.79 19.22
N ARG A 46 19.30 7.24 18.18
CA ARG A 46 18.91 5.83 18.13
C ARG A 46 19.23 5.28 16.75
N ASP A 47 19.45 3.99 16.73
CA ASP A 47 19.52 3.22 15.51
C ASP A 47 18.17 2.56 15.28
N LEU A 48 17.50 2.95 14.20
CA LEU A 48 16.26 2.32 13.76
C LEU A 48 16.50 1.61 12.45
N ASP A 49 15.93 0.43 12.30
CA ASP A 49 15.92 -0.29 11.04
C ASP A 49 14.70 0.11 10.21
N ILE A 50 14.88 0.22 8.89
CA ILE A 50 13.79 0.54 7.94
C ILE A 50 13.13 -0.74 7.45
N LEU A 51 11.85 -0.91 7.80
CA LEU A 51 11.02 -2.00 7.32
C LEU A 51 10.25 -1.61 6.05
N PHE A 52 10.20 -2.52 5.07
CA PHE A 52 9.32 -2.43 3.92
C PHE A 52 8.29 -3.56 3.93
N THR A 53 7.01 -3.20 3.80
CA THR A 53 5.89 -4.15 3.66
C THR A 53 4.97 -3.72 2.53
N ALA A 54 4.33 -4.69 1.88
CA ALA A 54 3.33 -4.43 0.86
C ALA A 54 2.24 -5.50 0.96
N GLU A 55 0.99 -5.06 0.87
CA GLU A 55 -0.17 -5.95 0.81
C GLU A 55 -1.08 -5.56 -0.36
N THR A 56 -1.95 -6.47 -0.74
CA THR A 56 -2.98 -6.25 -1.76
C THR A 56 -4.33 -6.71 -1.23
N LEU A 57 -5.40 -5.97 -1.53
CA LEU A 57 -6.76 -6.36 -1.16
C LEU A 57 -7.71 -6.40 -2.37
N ASN A 58 -7.31 -7.12 -3.41
CA ASN A 58 -7.91 -7.05 -4.74
C ASN A 58 -9.41 -7.43 -4.78
N PHE A 59 -9.75 -8.63 -4.30
CA PHE A 59 -11.13 -9.13 -4.39
C PHE A 59 -12.12 -8.32 -3.53
N PRO A 60 -11.84 -8.01 -2.26
CA PRO A 60 -12.69 -7.12 -1.48
C PRO A 60 -12.84 -5.75 -2.12
N CYS A 61 -11.78 -5.17 -2.70
CA CYS A 61 -11.88 -3.90 -3.41
C CYS A 61 -12.76 -3.96 -4.66
N ALA A 62 -12.83 -5.11 -5.34
CA ALA A 62 -13.73 -5.28 -6.48
C ALA A 62 -15.20 -5.36 -6.06
N VAL A 63 -15.51 -5.83 -4.84
CA VAL A 63 -16.87 -5.95 -4.32
C VAL A 63 -17.31 -4.66 -3.62
N ALA A 64 -16.49 -4.12 -2.72
CA ALA A 64 -16.76 -2.93 -1.94
C ALA A 64 -15.46 -2.10 -1.80
N PRO A 65 -15.17 -1.20 -2.74
CA PRO A 65 -13.83 -0.63 -2.87
C PRO A 65 -13.38 0.21 -1.68
N TYR A 66 -14.29 1.01 -1.08
CA TYR A 66 -13.96 1.83 0.08
C TYR A 66 -13.52 0.99 1.29
N PRO A 67 -14.38 0.12 1.87
CA PRO A 67 -13.98 -0.69 3.02
C PRO A 67 -12.89 -1.72 2.66
N GLY A 68 -12.82 -2.17 1.41
CA GLY A 68 -11.72 -2.99 0.92
C GLY A 68 -10.39 -2.27 1.07
N ALA A 69 -10.24 -1.08 0.49
CA ALA A 69 -8.98 -0.35 0.56
C ALA A 69 -8.65 0.12 1.98
N GLU A 70 -9.66 0.51 2.76
CA GLU A 70 -9.52 0.88 4.16
C GLU A 70 -8.93 -0.28 5.00
N THR A 71 -9.51 -1.47 4.89
CA THR A 71 -9.03 -2.65 5.63
C THR A 71 -7.70 -3.19 5.09
N GLY A 72 -7.39 -3.00 3.80
CA GLY A 72 -6.09 -3.29 3.23
C GLY A 72 -4.98 -2.39 3.78
N ALA A 73 -5.25 -1.08 3.85
CA ALA A 73 -4.33 -0.13 4.48
C ALA A 73 -4.12 -0.46 5.96
N GLY A 74 -5.19 -0.76 6.68
CA GLY A 74 -5.14 -1.13 8.09
C GLY A 74 -4.47 -2.48 8.37
N GLY A 75 -4.64 -3.48 7.50
CA GLY A 75 -3.93 -4.77 7.59
C GLY A 75 -2.43 -4.56 7.57
N ARG A 76 -1.95 -3.88 6.54
CA ARG A 76 -0.54 -3.58 6.37
C ARG A 76 0.04 -2.67 7.47
N ILE A 77 -0.70 -1.70 8.02
CA ILE A 77 -0.28 -0.95 9.22
C ILE A 77 -0.05 -1.91 10.40
N ARG A 78 -0.97 -2.85 10.63
CA ARG A 78 -0.86 -3.81 11.75
C ARG A 78 0.33 -4.73 11.58
N ASP A 79 0.58 -5.22 10.38
CA ASP A 79 1.75 -6.04 10.07
C ASP A 79 3.07 -5.30 10.31
N THR A 80 3.12 -4.02 9.93
CA THR A 80 4.25 -3.14 10.26
C THR A 80 4.44 -3.06 11.77
N HIS A 81 3.40 -2.70 12.53
CA HIS A 81 3.49 -2.56 14.00
C HIS A 81 3.79 -3.88 14.73
N ALA A 82 3.36 -5.01 14.19
CA ALA A 82 3.59 -6.34 14.77
C ALA A 82 5.01 -6.87 14.48
N THR A 83 5.82 -6.14 13.71
CA THR A 83 7.19 -6.57 13.39
C THR A 83 8.10 -6.45 14.62
N GLY A 84 8.81 -7.55 14.94
CA GLY A 84 9.77 -7.60 16.03
C GLY A 84 9.11 -7.43 17.40
N ARG A 85 9.43 -6.33 18.09
CA ARG A 85 8.86 -5.96 19.41
C ARG A 85 8.02 -4.69 19.34
N GLY A 86 7.65 -4.26 18.13
CA GLY A 86 7.03 -2.98 17.86
C GLY A 86 7.85 -2.19 16.85
N SER A 87 7.16 -1.46 15.98
CA SER A 87 7.74 -0.52 15.03
C SER A 87 6.89 0.75 14.94
N PHE A 88 7.38 1.74 14.21
CA PHE A 88 6.66 2.98 13.93
C PHE A 88 6.33 3.04 12.45
N VAL A 89 5.12 3.50 12.12
CA VAL A 89 4.77 3.82 10.74
C VAL A 89 5.37 5.18 10.36
N VAL A 90 5.95 5.24 9.17
CA VAL A 90 6.67 6.43 8.68
C VAL A 90 5.94 7.04 7.49
N ALA A 91 5.75 6.26 6.44
CA ALA A 91 5.06 6.69 5.23
C ALA A 91 4.59 5.49 4.42
N ALA A 92 3.57 5.70 3.60
CA ALA A 92 2.99 4.69 2.73
C ALA A 92 3.04 5.08 1.24
N THR A 93 2.92 4.06 0.41
CA THR A 93 2.71 4.14 -1.04
C THR A 93 1.44 3.38 -1.39
N ALA A 94 0.62 3.92 -2.31
CA ALA A 94 -0.59 3.25 -2.80
C ALA A 94 -0.54 3.01 -4.31
N GLY A 95 -1.06 1.86 -4.75
CA GLY A 95 -1.08 1.45 -6.15
C GLY A 95 -2.46 0.98 -6.59
N TYR A 96 -2.93 1.44 -7.74
CA TYR A 96 -4.23 1.06 -8.30
C TYR A 96 -4.06 0.56 -9.74
N CYS A 97 -4.54 -0.66 -10.00
CA CYS A 97 -4.67 -1.21 -11.34
C CYS A 97 -6.14 -1.48 -11.61
N VAL A 98 -6.73 -0.75 -12.55
CA VAL A 98 -8.16 -0.87 -12.89
C VAL A 98 -8.35 -1.00 -14.40
N GLY A 99 -9.57 -1.34 -14.80
CA GLY A 99 -9.97 -1.40 -16.20
C GLY A 99 -10.13 -0.03 -16.89
N ASN A 100 -10.80 -0.03 -18.04
CA ASN A 100 -11.22 1.17 -18.75
C ASN A 100 -12.17 1.99 -17.85
N LEU A 101 -11.90 3.29 -17.72
CA LEU A 101 -12.61 4.13 -16.76
C LEU A 101 -13.99 4.52 -17.28
N ASN A 102 -14.14 4.69 -18.60
CA ASN A 102 -15.40 5.08 -19.23
C ASN A 102 -16.02 6.32 -18.56
N ILE A 103 -15.20 7.36 -18.36
CA ILE A 103 -15.62 8.60 -17.69
C ILE A 103 -16.63 9.32 -18.59
N GLU A 104 -17.83 9.55 -18.07
CA GLU A 104 -18.89 10.26 -18.79
C GLU A 104 -18.41 11.66 -19.23
N GLY A 105 -18.56 11.96 -20.52
CA GLY A 105 -18.10 13.22 -21.11
C GLY A 105 -16.59 13.32 -21.35
N SER A 106 -15.80 12.31 -20.97
CA SER A 106 -14.34 12.30 -21.11
C SER A 106 -13.80 10.89 -21.45
N TYR A 107 -14.44 10.23 -22.42
CA TYR A 107 -14.04 8.90 -22.89
C TYR A 107 -12.67 8.94 -23.58
N ALA A 108 -11.77 8.05 -23.17
CA ALA A 108 -10.48 7.92 -23.82
C ALA A 108 -10.62 7.18 -25.17
N PRO A 109 -9.82 7.49 -26.20
CA PRO A 109 -9.90 6.80 -27.51
C PRO A 109 -9.66 5.28 -27.46
N TRP A 110 -9.00 4.80 -26.40
CA TRP A 110 -8.70 3.39 -26.16
C TRP A 110 -9.69 2.71 -25.21
N ASP A 111 -10.64 3.46 -24.65
CA ASP A 111 -11.70 2.88 -23.83
C ASP A 111 -12.72 2.21 -24.77
N ASP A 112 -12.76 0.87 -24.78
CA ASP A 112 -13.74 0.11 -25.56
C ASP A 112 -15.11 0.12 -24.85
N PRO A 113 -16.14 0.80 -25.38
CA PRO A 113 -17.46 0.87 -24.77
C PRO A 113 -18.23 -0.46 -24.84
N SER A 114 -17.83 -1.38 -25.73
CA SER A 114 -18.40 -2.73 -25.79
C SER A 114 -17.88 -3.63 -24.66
N PHE A 115 -16.85 -3.18 -23.94
CA PHE A 115 -16.26 -3.91 -22.83
C PHE A 115 -17.20 -3.88 -21.61
N VAL A 116 -17.90 -4.98 -21.36
CA VAL A 116 -18.80 -5.13 -20.20
C VAL A 116 -18.06 -5.70 -18.98
N TYR A 117 -18.12 -4.97 -17.86
CA TYR A 117 -17.66 -5.46 -16.55
C TYR A 117 -18.80 -6.22 -15.84
N PRO A 118 -18.50 -7.23 -15.01
CA PRO A 118 -19.53 -7.94 -14.23
C PRO A 118 -20.35 -6.98 -13.37
N THR A 119 -21.67 -7.12 -13.36
CA THR A 119 -22.59 -6.23 -12.63
C THR A 119 -22.55 -6.39 -11.12
N ASN A 120 -22.00 -7.50 -10.63
CA ASN A 120 -21.82 -7.79 -9.21
C ASN A 120 -20.51 -7.24 -8.63
N LEU A 121 -19.69 -6.56 -9.45
CA LEU A 121 -18.46 -5.90 -9.05
C LEU A 121 -18.57 -4.39 -9.34
N ALA A 122 -17.82 -3.60 -8.58
CA ALA A 122 -17.71 -2.16 -8.83
C ALA A 122 -17.04 -1.89 -10.18
N SER A 123 -17.45 -0.80 -10.84
CA SER A 123 -16.82 -0.36 -12.09
C SER A 123 -15.36 0.08 -11.84
N PRO A 124 -14.47 0.04 -12.85
CA PRO A 124 -13.11 0.54 -12.72
C PRO A 124 -13.00 1.95 -12.16
N LEU A 125 -13.88 2.85 -12.60
CA LEU A 125 -13.96 4.22 -12.11
C LEU A 125 -14.36 4.27 -10.64
N GLN A 126 -15.40 3.51 -10.25
CA GLN A 126 -15.84 3.43 -8.86
C GLN A 126 -14.73 2.87 -7.97
N ILE A 127 -14.04 1.80 -8.40
CA ILE A 127 -12.90 1.24 -7.67
C ILE A 127 -11.84 2.30 -7.45
N LEU A 128 -11.45 3.05 -8.48
CA LEU A 128 -10.40 4.05 -8.37
C LEU A 128 -10.77 5.16 -7.39
N ILE A 129 -12.01 5.66 -7.42
CA ILE A 129 -12.48 6.73 -6.54
C ILE A 129 -12.58 6.23 -5.09
N ASP A 130 -13.32 5.15 -4.87
CA ASP A 130 -13.64 4.66 -3.53
C ASP A 130 -12.44 4.02 -2.84
N ALA A 131 -11.64 3.23 -3.56
CA ALA A 131 -10.45 2.61 -2.98
C ALA A 131 -9.43 3.68 -2.58
N ARG A 132 -9.23 4.70 -3.42
CA ARG A 132 -8.36 5.84 -3.08
C ARG A 132 -8.85 6.57 -1.83
N ASN A 133 -10.15 6.81 -1.72
CA ASN A 133 -10.73 7.48 -0.56
C ASN A 133 -10.62 6.61 0.70
N GLY A 134 -10.91 5.32 0.64
CA GLY A 134 -10.80 4.40 1.77
C GLY A 134 -9.37 4.25 2.30
N ALA A 135 -8.40 4.06 1.41
CA ALA A 135 -6.98 4.00 1.79
C ALA A 135 -6.49 5.32 2.42
N SER A 136 -6.88 6.46 1.83
CA SER A 136 -6.50 7.78 2.35
C SER A 136 -7.16 8.08 3.69
N ASP A 137 -8.44 7.74 3.86
CA ASP A 137 -9.19 7.95 5.10
C ASP A 137 -8.57 7.19 6.27
N TYR A 138 -8.22 5.91 6.08
CA TYR A 138 -7.52 5.13 7.11
C TYR A 138 -6.17 5.75 7.46
N GLY A 139 -5.35 6.07 6.46
CA GLY A 139 -4.04 6.69 6.65
C GLY A 139 -4.13 8.03 7.38
N ASN A 140 -5.08 8.89 7.00
CA ASN A 140 -5.32 10.19 7.63
C ASN A 140 -5.74 10.06 9.09
N LYS A 141 -6.67 9.14 9.40
CA LYS A 141 -7.12 8.87 10.77
C LYS A 141 -6.01 8.29 11.63
N PHE A 142 -5.17 7.43 11.06
CA PHE A 142 -4.06 6.79 11.75
C PHE A 142 -2.85 7.73 11.93
N GLY A 143 -2.64 8.66 11.00
CA GLY A 143 -1.48 9.55 10.96
C GLY A 143 -0.31 9.03 10.12
N GLU A 144 -0.58 8.16 9.13
CA GLU A 144 0.44 7.69 8.18
C GLU A 144 0.32 8.46 6.85
N PRO A 145 1.35 9.24 6.46
CA PRO A 145 1.31 9.99 5.21
C PRO A 145 1.49 9.09 3.99
N LEU A 146 0.59 9.23 3.01
CA LEU A 146 0.75 8.66 1.66
C LEU A 146 1.62 9.61 0.81
N ILE A 147 2.87 9.22 0.54
CA ILE A 147 3.86 10.11 -0.10
C ILE A 147 4.10 9.81 -1.58
N GLN A 148 3.74 8.61 -2.03
CA GLN A 148 3.98 8.13 -3.39
C GLN A 148 2.84 7.19 -3.83
N GLY A 149 2.77 6.93 -5.13
CA GLY A 149 1.82 5.96 -5.66
C GLY A 149 1.86 5.83 -7.17
N TYR A 150 1.04 4.91 -7.68
CA TYR A 150 0.82 4.76 -9.12
C TYR A 150 -0.64 4.38 -9.41
N THR A 151 -1.07 4.74 -10.62
CA THR A 151 -2.34 4.29 -11.18
C THR A 151 -2.09 3.77 -12.59
N ARG A 152 -2.67 2.61 -12.90
CA ARG A 152 -2.64 2.01 -14.24
C ARG A 152 -4.05 1.63 -14.65
N THR A 153 -4.42 2.03 -15.86
CA THR A 153 -5.65 1.61 -16.54
C THR A 153 -5.30 0.64 -17.65
N PHE A 154 -5.99 -0.50 -17.72
CA PHE A 154 -5.85 -1.45 -18.81
C PHE A 154 -7.12 -2.31 -18.93
N GLY A 155 -7.81 -2.20 -20.06
CA GLY A 155 -8.99 -3.02 -20.37
C GLY A 155 -9.03 -3.37 -21.84
N MET A 156 -8.42 -4.49 -22.20
CA MET A 156 -8.42 -5.01 -23.57
C MET A 156 -8.86 -6.47 -23.58
N ARG A 157 -9.58 -6.85 -24.63
CA ARG A 157 -9.89 -8.26 -24.89
C ARG A 157 -8.95 -8.77 -25.97
N LEU A 158 -8.28 -9.89 -25.71
CA LEU A 158 -7.45 -10.53 -26.72
C LEU A 158 -8.34 -11.14 -27.82
N PRO A 159 -7.81 -11.36 -29.04
CA PRO A 159 -8.54 -12.06 -30.10
C PRO A 159 -9.03 -13.46 -29.68
N SER A 160 -8.35 -14.10 -28.72
CA SER A 160 -8.74 -15.38 -28.11
C SER A 160 -9.95 -15.28 -27.16
N GLY A 161 -10.47 -14.08 -26.92
CA GLY A 161 -11.57 -13.83 -25.97
C GLY A 161 -11.14 -13.72 -24.51
N GLU A 162 -9.88 -14.03 -24.20
CA GLU A 162 -9.29 -13.85 -22.88
C GLU A 162 -9.19 -12.36 -22.50
N ARG A 163 -9.44 -12.09 -21.22
CA ARG A 163 -9.32 -10.77 -20.61
C ARG A 163 -8.00 -10.73 -19.84
N ARG A 164 -7.14 -9.77 -20.14
CA ARG A 164 -6.03 -9.38 -19.27
C ARG A 164 -6.17 -7.91 -18.90
#